data_AF-A0A1T5DU40-F1
#
_entry.id   AF-A0A1T5DU40-F1
#
_cell.length_a   1.000
_cell.length_b   1.000
_cell.length_c   1.000
_cell.angle_alpha   90.00
_cell.angle_beta   90.00
_cell.angle_gamma   90.00
#
_symmetry.space_group_name_H-M   'P 1'
#
loop_
_entity.id
_entity.type
_entity.pdbx_description
1 polymer ?
#
loop_
_entity_poly.entity_id
_entity_poly.type
_entity_poly.pdbx_seq_one_letter_code
_entity_poly.pdbx_strand_id
1 'polypeptide(L)'
;MLDTVYVSIRHMNFWFGEYELCDKSCNVEISIYSDANKVNKLGFFEITTQISLAYLYNNELNHEEDYDYKKEIEEFLNDDSQIIYNYIYPRDDEDLIYQVAHFAPLNRNNHKPVYIDMWTKLSGEFDIHEIKNCVKILVKEFFSENVSNVQFLDIPTYDETKNAYDEIIGIFKD
;
A
#
# COMPACT_ATOMS: atom_id res chain seq x y z
N MET A 1 -13.26 2.50 21.10
CA MET A 1 -12.06 1.68 20.84
C MET A 1 -12.45 0.68 19.78
N LEU A 2 -11.78 0.78 18.65
CA LEU A 2 -12.04 -0.04 17.48
C LEU A 2 -11.29 -1.38 17.67
N ASP A 3 -12.01 -2.49 17.82
CA ASP A 3 -11.36 -3.81 18.00
C ASP A 3 -11.06 -4.50 16.65
N THR A 4 -11.90 -4.25 15.65
CA THR A 4 -11.79 -4.81 14.30
C THR A 4 -11.78 -3.69 13.26
N VAL A 5 -10.88 -3.80 12.29
CA VAL A 5 -10.92 -3.01 11.04
C VAL A 5 -11.18 -3.92 9.86
N TYR A 6 -11.69 -3.30 8.79
CA TYR A 6 -12.02 -3.96 7.55
C TYR A 6 -11.15 -3.40 6.42
N VAL A 7 -10.60 -4.28 5.60
CA VAL A 7 -9.60 -3.96 4.58
C VAL A 7 -10.13 -4.38 3.22
N SER A 8 -10.01 -3.48 2.25
CA SER A 8 -10.25 -3.77 0.85
C SER A 8 -8.95 -3.61 0.09
N ILE A 9 -8.55 -4.65 -0.63
CA ILE A 9 -7.43 -4.65 -1.56
C ILE A 9 -7.92 -4.06 -2.88
N ARG A 10 -7.20 -3.06 -3.42
CA ARG A 10 -7.70 -2.30 -4.57
C ARG A 10 -7.34 -2.87 -5.93
N HIS A 11 -6.36 -3.77 -6.00
CA HIS A 11 -5.83 -4.29 -7.26
C HIS A 11 -5.82 -5.81 -7.30
N MET A 12 -6.20 -6.40 -8.43
CA MET A 12 -6.26 -7.86 -8.61
C MET A 12 -4.88 -8.52 -8.59
N ASN A 13 -3.81 -7.78 -8.89
CA ASN A 13 -2.44 -8.26 -8.90
C ASN A 13 -2.02 -8.95 -7.59
N PHE A 14 -2.49 -8.43 -6.46
CA PHE A 14 -2.27 -9.07 -5.17
C PHE A 14 -2.88 -10.48 -5.12
N TRP A 15 -4.12 -10.62 -5.58
CA TRP A 15 -4.84 -11.90 -5.58
C TRP A 15 -4.27 -12.88 -6.61
N PHE A 16 -3.73 -12.42 -7.74
CA PHE A 16 -2.98 -13.30 -8.66
C PHE A 16 -1.80 -13.96 -7.96
N GLY A 17 -1.08 -13.19 -7.15
CA GLY A 17 0.01 -13.67 -6.31
C GLY A 17 -0.45 -14.65 -5.22
N GLU A 18 -1.46 -14.25 -4.44
CA GLU A 18 -2.01 -15.07 -3.34
C GLU A 18 -2.54 -16.43 -3.83
N TYR A 19 -3.08 -16.47 -5.05
CA TYR A 19 -3.56 -17.70 -5.70
C TYR A 19 -2.53 -18.38 -6.60
N GLU A 20 -1.25 -18.00 -6.53
CA GLU A 20 -0.14 -18.63 -7.26
C GLU A 20 -0.31 -18.65 -8.79
N LEU A 21 -1.05 -17.68 -9.34
CA LEU A 21 -1.22 -17.51 -10.79
C LEU A 21 -0.02 -16.78 -11.42
N CYS A 22 0.67 -15.95 -10.63
CA CYS A 22 1.93 -15.31 -10.98
C CYS A 22 2.81 -15.16 -9.74
N ASP A 23 4.02 -14.62 -9.92
CA ASP A 23 4.84 -14.17 -8.80
C ASP A 23 4.04 -13.17 -7.94
N LYS A 24 4.17 -13.27 -6.61
CA LYS A 24 3.41 -12.43 -5.69
C LYS A 24 3.68 -10.94 -5.95
N SER A 25 2.62 -10.13 -5.90
CA SER A 25 2.78 -8.67 -5.91
C SER A 25 3.66 -8.26 -4.75
N CYS A 26 4.59 -7.34 -4.97
CA CYS A 26 5.50 -6.87 -3.92
C CYS A 26 5.11 -5.47 -3.40
N ASN A 27 4.02 -4.91 -3.92
CA ASN A 27 3.33 -3.72 -3.43
C ASN A 27 1.80 -3.90 -3.53
N VAL A 28 1.03 -3.18 -2.72
CA VAL A 28 -0.44 -3.17 -2.81
C VAL A 28 -1.05 -1.91 -2.24
N GLU A 29 -2.14 -1.50 -2.86
CA GLU A 29 -3.01 -0.45 -2.37
C GLU A 29 -4.15 -1.01 -1.50
N ILE A 30 -4.34 -0.43 -0.32
CA ILE A 30 -5.37 -0.82 0.63
C ILE A 30 -6.25 0.34 1.06
N SER A 31 -7.56 0.09 1.21
CA SER A 31 -8.46 0.98 1.94
C SER A 31 -8.88 0.34 3.25
N ILE A 32 -8.83 1.12 4.34
CA ILE A 32 -9.18 0.67 5.69
C ILE A 32 -10.51 1.33 6.10
N TYR A 33 -11.42 0.55 6.67
CA TYR A 33 -12.73 0.96 7.13
C TYR A 33 -12.98 0.53 8.57
N SER A 34 -13.81 1.29 9.29
CA SER A 34 -14.27 0.91 10.63
C SER A 34 -15.52 0.02 10.61
N ASP A 35 -16.12 -0.22 9.45
CA ASP A 35 -17.30 -1.09 9.28
C ASP A 35 -17.22 -1.95 8.02
N ALA A 36 -17.95 -3.06 8.03
CA ALA A 36 -17.94 -4.04 6.96
C ALA A 36 -18.64 -3.56 5.67
N ASN A 37 -19.52 -2.57 5.77
CA ASN A 37 -20.31 -2.07 4.65
C ASN A 37 -19.59 -0.97 3.86
N LYS A 38 -18.32 -0.68 4.20
CA LYS A 38 -17.47 0.35 3.58
C LYS A 38 -18.04 1.77 3.70
N VAL A 39 -18.86 2.04 4.71
CA VAL A 39 -19.49 3.36 4.89
C VAL A 39 -18.48 4.36 5.49
N ASN A 40 -17.71 3.92 6.48
CA ASN A 40 -16.79 4.76 7.23
C ASN A 40 -15.35 4.40 6.89
N LYS A 41 -14.81 5.06 5.84
CA LYS A 41 -13.41 4.94 5.46
C LYS A 41 -12.53 5.67 6.47
N LEU A 42 -11.54 4.96 7.01
CA LEU A 42 -10.53 5.52 7.90
C LEU A 42 -9.39 6.15 7.09
N GLY A 43 -8.85 5.41 6.13
CA GLY A 43 -7.73 5.88 5.32
C GLY A 43 -7.44 4.98 4.14
N PHE A 44 -6.44 5.39 3.38
CA PHE A 44 -5.97 4.73 2.18
C PHE A 44 -4.46 4.83 2.12
N PHE A 45 -3.82 3.70 1.84
CA PHE A 45 -2.37 3.53 1.94
C PHE A 45 -1.88 2.62 0.82
N GLU A 46 -0.65 2.85 0.40
CA GLU A 46 0.15 1.83 -0.26
C GLU A 46 1.07 1.16 0.75
N ILE A 47 1.36 -0.10 0.50
CA ILE A 47 2.38 -0.84 1.23
C ILE A 47 3.32 -1.42 0.19
N THR A 48 4.60 -1.08 0.30
CA THR A 48 5.65 -1.46 -0.64
C THR A 48 6.76 -2.21 0.09
N THR A 49 7.02 -3.45 -0.31
CA THR A 49 8.07 -4.27 0.30
C THR A 49 9.46 -3.85 -0.14
N GLN A 50 10.48 -4.20 0.66
CA GLN A 50 11.88 -3.99 0.29
C GLN A 50 12.25 -4.61 -1.07
N ILE A 51 11.62 -5.73 -1.46
CA ILE A 51 11.90 -6.40 -2.73
C ILE A 51 11.36 -5.56 -3.88
N SER A 52 10.14 -5.01 -3.75
CA SER A 52 9.57 -4.10 -4.74
C SER A 52 10.43 -2.83 -4.89
N LEU A 53 10.85 -2.23 -3.78
CA LEU A 53 11.70 -1.04 -3.80
C LEU A 53 13.06 -1.34 -4.45
N ALA A 54 13.69 -2.47 -4.13
CA ALA A 54 14.94 -2.89 -4.76
C ALA A 54 14.77 -3.14 -6.26
N TYR A 55 13.65 -3.73 -6.68
CA TYR A 55 13.35 -3.92 -8.10
C TYR A 55 13.17 -2.58 -8.81
N LEU A 56 12.32 -1.70 -8.27
CA LEU A 56 12.06 -0.35 -8.78
C LEU A 56 13.36 0.45 -8.93
N TYR A 57 14.21 0.43 -7.89
CA TYR A 57 15.52 1.09 -7.87
C TYR A 57 16.45 0.58 -8.98
N ASN A 58 16.51 -0.73 -9.21
CA ASN A 58 17.48 -1.32 -10.13
C ASN A 58 17.01 -1.32 -11.60
N ASN A 59 15.70 -1.29 -11.85
CA ASN A 59 15.16 -1.59 -13.19
C ASN A 59 14.30 -0.48 -13.80
N GLU A 60 13.62 0.34 -13.00
CA GLU A 60 12.59 1.25 -13.51
C GLU A 60 12.95 2.73 -13.36
N LEU A 61 13.64 3.11 -12.27
CA LEU A 61 13.95 4.51 -12.00
C LEU A 61 15.17 5.01 -12.76
N ASN A 62 15.04 6.17 -13.41
CA ASN A 62 16.13 6.88 -14.08
C ASN A 62 17.01 7.60 -13.05
N HIS A 63 18.32 7.43 -13.14
CA HIS A 63 19.25 8.04 -12.18
C HIS A 63 19.22 9.57 -12.16
N GLU A 64 19.01 10.23 -13.30
CA GLU A 64 19.03 11.69 -13.39
C GLU A 64 17.66 12.30 -13.06
N GLU A 65 16.57 11.69 -13.52
CA GLU A 65 15.22 12.22 -13.34
C GLU A 65 14.64 11.91 -11.96
N ASP A 66 14.97 10.72 -11.40
CA ASP A 66 14.43 10.23 -10.14
C ASP A 66 15.47 10.27 -9.01
N TYR A 67 16.49 11.12 -9.12
CA TYR A 67 17.64 11.13 -8.21
C TYR A 67 17.25 11.15 -6.72
N ASP A 68 16.38 12.08 -6.32
CA ASP A 68 15.97 12.23 -4.92
C ASP A 68 15.21 10.98 -4.43
N TYR A 69 14.32 10.45 -5.26
CA TYR A 69 13.54 9.26 -4.92
C TYR A 69 14.40 8.00 -4.84
N LYS A 70 15.32 7.82 -5.78
CA LYS A 70 16.33 6.74 -5.74
C LYS A 70 17.18 6.83 -4.49
N LYS A 71 17.59 8.04 -4.10
CA LYS A 71 18.38 8.26 -2.88
C LYS A 71 17.61 7.85 -1.63
N GLU A 72 16.33 8.22 -1.51
CA GLU A 72 15.49 7.80 -0.40
C GLU A 72 15.32 6.28 -0.33
N ILE A 73 15.11 5.62 -1.48
CA ILE A 73 15.05 4.16 -1.55
C ILE A 73 16.38 3.52 -1.13
N GLU A 74 17.51 4.01 -1.65
CA GLU A 74 18.83 3.51 -1.31
C GLU A 74 19.12 3.66 0.19
N GLU A 75 18.80 4.82 0.77
CA GLU A 75 18.91 5.07 2.21
C GLU A 75 18.05 4.10 3.00
N PHE A 76 16.77 3.93 2.65
CA PHE A 76 15.89 2.97 3.31
C PHE A 76 16.44 1.56 3.22
N LEU A 77 16.84 1.10 2.03
CA LEU A 77 17.33 -0.28 1.82
C LEU A 77 18.58 -0.59 2.66
N ASN A 78 19.46 0.40 2.87
CA ASN A 78 20.69 0.26 3.65
C ASN A 78 20.55 0.56 5.15
N ASP A 79 19.46 1.19 5.58
CA ASP A 79 19.20 1.51 6.99
C ASP A 79 18.62 0.33 7.79
N ASP A 80 18.72 0.33 9.11
CA ASP A 80 18.15 -0.72 9.97
C ASP A 80 16.63 -0.59 10.19
N SER A 81 16.02 0.53 9.77
CA SER A 81 14.59 0.78 9.88
C SER A 81 13.78 -0.31 9.17
N GLN A 82 12.82 -0.86 9.91
CA GLN A 82 11.90 -1.87 9.37
C GLN A 82 10.77 -1.23 8.57
N ILE A 83 10.40 0.00 8.91
CA ILE A 83 9.28 0.72 8.34
C ILE A 83 9.67 2.17 8.18
N ILE A 84 9.38 2.75 7.01
CA ILE A 84 9.31 4.20 6.84
C ILE A 84 8.06 4.58 6.05
N TYR A 85 7.68 5.85 6.11
CA TYR A 85 6.56 6.39 5.37
C TYR A 85 7.03 7.41 4.35
N ASN A 86 6.70 7.17 3.09
CA ASN A 86 6.83 8.15 2.03
C ASN A 86 5.50 8.92 1.87
N TYR A 87 5.59 10.24 1.73
CA TYR A 87 4.45 11.15 1.73
C TYR A 87 4.39 11.95 0.45
N ILE A 88 3.33 11.74 -0.34
CA ILE A 88 3.07 12.56 -1.52
C ILE A 88 2.17 13.70 -1.09
N TYR A 89 2.67 14.93 -1.21
CA TYR A 89 1.92 16.15 -0.88
C TYR A 89 1.27 16.77 -2.12
N PRO A 90 0.25 17.64 -1.94
CA PRO A 90 -0.36 18.36 -3.04
C PRO A 90 0.68 19.11 -3.89
N ARG A 91 0.63 18.92 -5.20
CA ARG A 91 1.53 19.57 -6.16
C ARG A 91 1.03 20.97 -6.54
N ASP A 92 -0.29 21.12 -6.55
CA ASP A 92 -1.00 22.34 -6.91
C ASP A 92 -2.31 22.48 -6.10
N ASP A 93 -3.09 23.53 -6.42
CA ASP A 93 -4.35 23.82 -5.74
C ASP A 93 -5.45 22.79 -6.03
N GLU A 94 -5.37 22.07 -7.15
CA GLU A 94 -6.32 21.00 -7.47
C GLU A 94 -6.12 19.79 -6.57
N ASP A 95 -4.86 19.47 -6.24
CA ASP A 95 -4.53 18.37 -5.34
C ASP A 95 -4.99 18.60 -3.88
N LEU A 96 -5.28 19.85 -3.47
CA LEU A 96 -5.64 20.19 -2.10
C LEU A 96 -6.91 19.49 -1.59
N ILE A 97 -7.85 19.16 -2.48
CA ILE A 97 -9.10 18.49 -2.11
C ILE A 97 -8.91 17.00 -1.80
N TYR A 98 -7.77 16.42 -2.20
CA TYR A 98 -7.48 14.99 -2.02
C TYR A 98 -6.62 14.69 -0.79
N GLN A 99 -6.34 15.69 0.05
CA GLN A 99 -5.61 15.51 1.30
C GLN A 99 -6.27 14.46 2.19
N VAL A 100 -5.45 13.65 2.86
CA VAL A 100 -5.97 12.64 3.81
C VAL A 100 -6.73 13.32 4.95
N ALA A 101 -7.90 12.76 5.28
CA ALA A 101 -8.75 13.32 6.33
C ALA A 101 -8.17 13.08 7.75
N HIS A 102 -7.39 12.03 7.93
CA HIS A 102 -6.84 11.61 9.22
C HIS A 102 -5.57 12.37 9.63
N PHE A 103 -5.01 12.04 10.79
CA PHE A 103 -3.74 12.61 11.23
C PHE A 103 -2.64 12.21 10.24
N ALA A 104 -1.77 13.14 9.88
CA ALA A 104 -0.60 12.96 9.02
C ALA A 104 0.33 14.17 9.17
N PRO A 105 1.64 14.03 8.88
CA PRO A 105 2.56 15.17 8.94
C PRO A 105 2.15 16.26 7.95
N LEU A 106 2.45 17.51 8.32
CA LEU A 106 2.22 18.68 7.48
C LEU A 106 3.53 19.08 6.79
N ASN A 107 3.44 19.48 5.52
CA ASN A 107 4.56 20.11 4.84
C ASN A 107 4.72 21.58 5.26
N ARG A 108 5.72 22.28 4.67
CA ARG A 108 6.00 23.71 4.91
C ARG A 108 4.84 24.67 4.63
N ASN A 109 3.83 24.22 3.87
CA ASN A 109 2.63 24.99 3.52
C ASN A 109 1.43 24.63 4.40
N ASN A 110 1.62 23.84 5.46
CA ASN A 110 0.55 23.30 6.32
C ASN A 110 -0.45 22.38 5.58
N HIS A 111 -0.01 21.70 4.52
CA HIS A 111 -0.83 20.71 3.82
C HIS A 111 -0.49 19.31 4.32
N LYS A 112 -1.51 18.48 4.49
CA LYS A 112 -1.39 17.04 4.68
C LYS A 112 -1.03 16.35 3.36
N PRO A 113 -0.48 15.13 3.38
CA PRO A 113 -0.30 14.33 2.18
C PRO A 113 -1.63 14.00 1.50
N VAL A 114 -1.59 13.79 0.20
CA VAL A 114 -2.66 13.17 -0.60
C VAL A 114 -2.54 11.64 -0.62
N TYR A 115 -1.32 11.14 -0.44
CA TYR A 115 -1.00 9.71 -0.51
C TYR A 115 0.10 9.37 0.50
N ILE A 116 -0.01 8.18 1.09
CA ILE A 116 0.95 7.67 2.06
C ILE A 116 1.34 6.26 1.63
N ASP A 117 2.62 6.05 1.41
CA ASP A 117 3.20 4.75 1.07
C ASP A 117 4.05 4.27 2.25
N MET A 118 3.71 3.08 2.75
CA MET A 118 4.44 2.40 3.81
C MET A 118 5.48 1.47 3.21
N TRP A 119 6.74 1.82 3.37
CA TRP A 119 7.85 0.97 2.99
C TRP A 119 8.15 0.00 4.12
N THR A 120 8.26 -1.29 3.83
CA THR A 120 8.41 -2.33 4.85
C THR A 120 9.50 -3.35 4.52
N LYS A 121 10.28 -3.71 5.54
CA LYS A 121 11.22 -4.84 5.56
C LYS A 121 10.75 -6.00 6.44
N LEU A 122 9.54 -5.91 7.00
CA LEU A 122 9.02 -6.89 7.97
C LEU A 122 9.00 -8.32 7.40
N SER A 123 8.72 -8.46 6.11
CA SER A 123 8.74 -9.74 5.40
C SER A 123 9.27 -9.56 3.97
N GLY A 124 9.95 -10.60 3.47
CA GLY A 124 10.28 -10.72 2.03
C GLY A 124 9.11 -11.27 1.21
N GLU A 125 8.09 -11.83 1.86
CA GLU A 125 6.86 -12.29 1.22
C GLU A 125 5.71 -11.34 1.51
N PHE A 126 4.89 -11.10 0.51
CA PHE A 126 3.75 -10.20 0.62
C PHE A 126 2.44 -10.98 0.51
N ASP A 127 1.98 -11.48 1.65
CA ASP A 127 0.78 -12.31 1.79
C ASP A 127 -0.27 -11.64 2.70
N ILE A 128 -1.40 -12.33 2.90
CA ILE A 128 -2.47 -11.87 3.79
C ILE A 128 -1.96 -11.59 5.22
N HIS A 129 -1.01 -12.38 5.73
CA HIS A 129 -0.51 -12.19 7.09
C HIS A 129 0.28 -10.88 7.21
N GLU A 130 1.15 -10.61 6.24
CA GLU A 130 1.94 -9.38 6.17
C GLU A 130 1.05 -8.14 6.07
N ILE A 131 0.01 -8.18 5.23
CA ILE A 131 -0.96 -7.06 5.13
C ILE A 131 -1.66 -6.83 6.47
N LYS A 132 -2.06 -7.89 7.18
CA LYS A 132 -2.70 -7.72 8.50
C LYS A 132 -1.76 -7.06 9.51
N ASN A 133 -0.47 -7.38 9.48
CA ASN A 133 0.53 -6.77 10.35
C ASN A 133 0.72 -5.29 10.00
N CYS A 134 0.90 -4.97 8.72
CA CYS A 134 1.03 -3.60 8.24
C CYS A 134 -0.21 -2.75 8.61
N VAL A 135 -1.42 -3.28 8.40
CA VAL A 135 -2.68 -2.61 8.75
C VAL A 135 -2.74 -2.29 10.24
N LYS A 136 -2.33 -3.21 11.12
CA LYS A 136 -2.31 -2.96 12.57
C LYS A 136 -1.38 -1.79 12.93
N ILE A 137 -0.22 -1.71 12.28
CA ILE A 137 0.74 -0.63 12.49
C ILE A 137 0.17 0.69 11.99
N LEU A 138 -0.32 0.72 10.75
CA LEU A 138 -0.95 1.90 10.16
C LEU A 138 -2.09 2.43 11.03
N VAL A 139 -2.93 1.53 11.56
CA VAL A 139 -4.08 1.94 12.37
C VAL A 139 -3.65 2.55 13.70
N LYS A 140 -2.63 1.96 14.33
CA LYS A 140 -2.04 2.49 15.55
C LYS A 140 -1.40 3.86 15.33
N GLU A 141 -0.67 4.05 14.24
CA GLU A 141 0.11 5.27 14.03
C GLU A 141 -0.72 6.44 13.50
N PHE A 142 -1.64 6.19 12.55
CA PHE A 142 -2.42 7.27 11.91
C PHE A 142 -3.78 7.53 12.55
N PHE A 143 -4.32 6.59 13.33
CA PHE A 143 -5.62 6.74 14.01
C PHE A 143 -5.56 6.61 15.52
N SER A 144 -4.38 6.32 16.11
CA SER A 144 -4.21 6.12 17.56
C SER A 144 -5.12 5.02 18.15
N GLU A 145 -5.45 4.01 17.34
CA GLU A 145 -6.30 2.88 17.74
C GLU A 145 -5.49 1.58 17.77
N ASN A 146 -5.71 0.73 18.77
CA ASN A 146 -5.11 -0.62 18.81
C ASN A 146 -6.18 -1.64 18.44
N VAL A 147 -6.04 -2.25 17.27
CA VAL A 147 -6.99 -3.25 16.76
C VAL A 147 -6.45 -4.67 16.94
N SER A 148 -7.30 -5.56 17.43
CA SER A 148 -6.97 -6.98 17.57
C SER A 148 -7.13 -7.71 16.23
N ASN A 149 -8.12 -7.31 15.44
CA ASN A 149 -8.58 -8.05 14.28
C ASN A 149 -8.56 -7.20 13.00
N VAL A 150 -8.22 -7.85 11.89
CA VAL A 150 -8.21 -7.28 10.54
C VAL A 150 -8.95 -8.24 9.62
N GLN A 151 -10.07 -7.79 9.05
CA GLN A 151 -10.93 -8.58 8.17
C GLN A 151 -10.89 -8.05 6.75
N PHE A 152 -10.80 -8.93 5.76
CA PHE A 152 -10.85 -8.55 4.34
C PHE A 152 -12.30 -8.59 3.84
N LEU A 153 -12.71 -7.59 3.04
CA LEU A 153 -14.12 -7.42 2.63
C LEU A 153 -14.49 -8.12 1.32
N ASP A 154 -13.57 -8.19 0.37
CA ASP A 154 -13.84 -8.71 -0.98
C ASP A 154 -12.70 -9.64 -1.39
N ILE A 155 -12.62 -10.81 -0.77
CA ILE A 155 -11.67 -11.84 -1.20
C ILE A 155 -12.28 -12.50 -2.45
N PRO A 156 -11.76 -12.25 -3.66
CA PRO A 156 -12.26 -12.92 -4.86
C PRO A 156 -11.96 -14.42 -4.75
N THR A 157 -12.80 -15.25 -5.35
CA THR A 157 -12.52 -16.68 -5.44
C THR A 157 -11.35 -16.96 -6.38
N TYR A 158 -10.76 -18.15 -6.28
CA TYR A 158 -9.75 -18.62 -7.24
C TYR A 158 -10.25 -18.52 -8.69
N ASP A 159 -11.48 -18.97 -8.96
CA ASP A 159 -12.04 -18.98 -10.32
C ASP A 159 -12.24 -17.55 -10.87
N GLU A 160 -12.76 -16.63 -10.05
CA GLU A 160 -12.87 -15.20 -10.43
C GLU A 160 -11.50 -14.59 -10.72
N THR A 161 -10.52 -14.89 -9.87
CA THR A 161 -9.16 -14.37 -9.99
C THR A 161 -8.47 -14.93 -11.23
N LYS A 162 -8.65 -16.23 -11.51
CA LYS A 162 -8.11 -16.89 -12.70
C LYS A 162 -8.73 -16.34 -13.98
N ASN A 163 -10.03 -16.14 -14.02
CA ASN A 163 -10.71 -15.54 -15.18
C ASN A 163 -10.15 -14.15 -15.47
N ALA A 164 -9.99 -13.30 -14.44
CA ALA A 164 -9.40 -11.98 -14.61
C ALA A 164 -7.93 -12.03 -15.09
N TYR A 165 -7.15 -12.99 -14.59
CA TYR A 165 -5.77 -13.19 -15.02
C TYR A 165 -5.67 -13.60 -16.49
N ASP A 166 -6.50 -14.56 -16.92
CA ASP A 166 -6.54 -15.05 -18.29
C ASP A 166 -6.99 -13.96 -19.28
N GLU A 167 -7.94 -13.10 -18.89
CA GLU A 167 -8.35 -11.93 -19.68
C GLU A 167 -7.18 -10.95 -19.89
N ILE A 168 -6.41 -10.65 -18.83
CA ILE A 168 -5.24 -9.76 -18.92
C ILE A 168 -4.17 -10.34 -19.84
N ILE A 169 -3.83 -11.63 -19.69
CA ILE A 169 -2.85 -12.29 -20.58
C ILE A 169 -3.34 -12.32 -22.03
N GLY A 170 -4.64 -12.55 -22.24
CA GLY A 170 -5.24 -12.54 -23.57
C GLY A 170 -5.03 -11.22 -24.29
N ILE A 171 -5.16 -10.09 -23.58
CA ILE A 171 -4.94 -8.74 -24.13
C ILE A 171 -3.49 -8.55 -24.61
N PHE A 172 -2.50 -9.16 -23.96
CA PHE A 172 -1.08 -9.03 -24.34
C PHE A 172 -0.62 -10.00 -25.44
N LYS A 173 -1.51 -10.86 -25.94
CA LYS A 173 -1.19 -11.84 -26.99
C LYS A 173 -1.69 -11.44 -28.39
N ASP A 174 -2.45 -10.36 -28.51
CA ASP A 174 -2.92 -9.75 -29.76
C ASP A 174 -2.13 -8.48 -30.12
#